data_AF-A0A151QYN1-F1
#
_entry.id   AF-A0A151QYN1-F1
#
_cell.length_a   1.000
_cell.length_b   1.000
_cell.length_c   1.000
_cell.angle_alpha   90.00
_cell.angle_beta   90.00
_cell.angle_gamma   90.00
#
_symmetry.space_group_name_H-M   'P 1'
#
loop_
_entity.id
_entity.type
_entity.pdbx_description
1 polymer ?
#
loop_
_entity_poly.entity_id
_entity_poly.type
_entity_poly.pdbx_seq_one_letter_code
_entity_poly.pdbx_strand_id
1 'polypeptide(L)'
;SWQLRKIIDKHTCSREHNVTLLSSKWLSHKLKTTMKENPNLKLNDIRERVQRKWNASISKAMACRARKVAKSYVEGSFKEQFKRIYDYSHELIRSNPGSTVKVKVDGNEDCDINVEGPSRVLPTFQRMYICFQGCKESFLKCRPIIGLDGCFLKGYYGGQILAAVGRDPNEQMLPICFAVVEGETKE
;
A
#
# COMPACT_ATOMS: atom_id res chain seq x y z
N SER A 1 26.28 5.62 35.28
CA SER A 1 27.08 5.04 34.18
C SER A 1 27.10 3.53 34.35
N TRP A 2 26.83 2.76 33.30
CA TRP A 2 27.02 1.30 33.36
C TRP A 2 28.51 0.99 33.23
N GLN A 3 29.03 0.14 34.12
CA GLN A 3 30.42 -0.30 34.12
C GLN A 3 30.45 -1.82 34.10
N LEU A 4 31.18 -2.38 33.13
CA LEU A 4 31.38 -3.82 33.00
C LEU A 4 32.35 -4.29 34.09
N ARG A 5 31.85 -4.99 35.11
CA ARG A 5 32.66 -5.39 36.29
C ARG A 5 33.34 -6.75 36.15
N LYS A 6 32.84 -7.62 35.27
CA LYS A 6 33.36 -8.99 35.11
C LYS A 6 33.06 -9.49 33.70
N ILE A 7 34.08 -10.06 33.05
CA ILE A 7 33.94 -10.81 31.80
C ILE A 7 34.35 -12.25 32.12
N ILE A 8 33.53 -13.21 31.72
CA ILE A 8 33.84 -14.64 31.82
C ILE A 8 33.91 -15.17 30.40
N ASP A 9 35.13 -15.44 29.95
CA ASP A 9 35.42 -15.76 28.54
C ASP A 9 35.10 -17.23 28.20
N LYS A 10 35.28 -18.13 29.18
CA LYS A 10 34.90 -19.54 29.07
C LYS A 10 33.49 -19.76 29.62
N HIS A 11 32.57 -20.06 28.72
CA HIS A 11 31.17 -20.33 29.05
C HIS A 11 30.79 -21.75 28.60
N THR A 12 30.07 -22.47 29.45
CA THR A 12 29.45 -23.77 29.15
C THR A 12 27.99 -23.62 28.71
N CYS A 13 27.56 -22.39 28.41
CA CYS A 13 26.18 -22.09 28.09
C CYS A 13 25.80 -22.72 26.74
N SER A 14 24.75 -23.53 26.76
CA SER A 14 24.08 -23.99 25.55
C SER A 14 23.46 -22.81 24.80
N ARG A 15 23.33 -22.92 23.47
CA ARG A 15 22.64 -21.91 22.66
C ARG A 15 21.16 -21.85 23.07
N GLU A 16 20.78 -20.77 23.73
CA GLU A 16 19.39 -20.47 24.07
C GLU A 16 18.78 -19.58 22.99
N HIS A 17 17.75 -20.08 22.30
CA HIS A 17 17.08 -19.34 21.23
C HIS A 17 15.87 -18.54 21.76
N ASN A 18 15.45 -18.77 23.01
CA ASN A 18 14.35 -18.03 23.62
C ASN A 18 14.84 -16.69 24.21
N VAL A 19 14.57 -15.61 23.50
CA VAL A 19 14.97 -14.25 23.91
C VAL A 19 13.78 -13.51 24.50
N THR A 20 13.77 -13.29 25.82
CA THR A 20 12.70 -12.56 26.53
C THR A 20 12.63 -11.07 26.18
N LEU A 21 13.74 -10.50 25.69
CA LEU A 21 13.80 -9.10 25.23
C LEU A 21 13.02 -8.86 23.92
N LEU A 22 12.67 -9.93 23.19
CA LEU A 22 12.03 -9.80 21.89
C LEU A 22 10.52 -9.65 22.07
N SER A 23 10.03 -8.41 21.95
CA SER A 23 8.61 -8.10 22.10
C SER A 23 7.86 -8.15 20.77
N SER A 24 6.55 -8.43 20.83
CA SER A 24 5.69 -8.40 19.63
C SER A 24 5.60 -7.01 19.00
N LYS A 25 5.70 -5.94 19.82
CA LYS A 25 5.69 -4.55 19.36
C LYS A 25 6.94 -4.22 18.55
N TRP A 26 8.12 -4.58 19.06
CA TRP A 26 9.36 -4.40 18.33
C TRP A 26 9.35 -5.20 17.01
N LEU A 27 8.90 -6.46 17.07
CA LEU A 27 8.81 -7.32 15.90
C LEU A 27 7.83 -6.77 14.85
N SER A 28 6.68 -6.20 15.26
CA SER A 28 5.73 -5.60 14.32
C SER A 28 6.33 -4.44 13.53
N HIS A 29 7.18 -3.61 14.14
CA HIS A 29 7.88 -2.54 13.44
C HIS A 29 8.86 -3.09 12.39
N LYS A 30 9.59 -4.17 12.72
CA LYS A 30 10.51 -4.83 11.76
C LYS A 30 9.77 -5.57 10.64
N LEU A 31 8.53 -6.02 10.88
CA LEU A 31 7.69 -6.67 9.88
C LEU A 31 6.98 -5.69 8.94
N LYS A 32 6.92 -4.39 9.26
CA LYS A 32 6.13 -3.40 8.49
C LYS A 32 6.43 -3.41 6.99
N THR A 33 7.71 -3.36 6.60
CA THR A 33 8.11 -3.36 5.18
C THR A 33 7.72 -4.66 4.49
N THR A 34 8.04 -5.79 5.11
CA THR A 34 7.69 -7.13 4.60
C THR A 34 6.18 -7.29 4.43
N MET A 35 5.39 -6.74 5.36
CA MET A 35 3.93 -6.78 5.33
C MET A 35 3.34 -5.89 4.23
N LYS A 36 4.01 -4.79 3.86
CA LYS A 36 3.61 -3.96 2.72
C LYS A 36 3.82 -4.70 1.40
N GLU A 37 4.96 -5.36 1.25
CA GLU A 37 5.33 -6.11 0.04
C GLU A 37 4.48 -7.38 -0.12
N ASN A 38 4.21 -8.08 0.98
CA ASN A 38 3.39 -9.29 1.00
C ASN A 38 2.37 -9.23 2.16
N PRO A 39 1.15 -8.74 1.91
CA PRO A 39 0.07 -8.70 2.90
C PRO A 39 -0.36 -10.08 3.42
N ASN A 40 -0.09 -11.15 2.65
CA ASN A 40 -0.48 -12.53 2.95
C ASN A 40 0.62 -13.34 3.66
N LEU A 41 1.55 -12.64 4.34
CA LEU A 41 2.67 -13.26 5.05
C LEU A 41 2.21 -14.34 6.05
N LYS A 42 2.70 -15.57 5.86
CA LYS A 42 2.34 -16.70 6.73
C LYS A 42 3.07 -16.61 8.06
N LEU A 43 2.47 -17.19 9.11
CA LEU A 43 3.07 -17.18 10.44
C LEU A 43 4.39 -17.96 10.49
N ASN A 44 4.51 -19.03 9.71
CA ASN A 44 5.75 -19.82 9.66
C ASN A 44 6.87 -19.00 9.01
N ASP A 45 6.59 -18.26 7.95
CA ASP A 45 7.56 -17.36 7.30
C ASP A 45 8.09 -16.31 8.28
N ILE A 46 7.24 -15.77 9.16
CA ILE A 46 7.66 -14.82 10.21
C ILE A 46 8.62 -15.50 11.18
N ARG A 47 8.29 -16.72 11.65
CA ARG A 47 9.13 -17.47 12.60
C ARG A 47 10.48 -17.81 11.98
N GLU A 48 10.46 -18.32 10.76
CA GLU A 48 11.66 -18.68 10.01
C GLU A 48 12.54 -17.47 9.73
N ARG A 49 11.94 -16.33 9.36
CA ARG A 49 12.66 -15.06 9.20
C ARG A 49 13.30 -14.60 10.50
N VAL A 50 12.61 -14.77 11.63
CA VAL A 50 13.15 -14.37 12.93
C VAL A 50 14.34 -15.25 13.32
N GLN A 51 14.23 -16.56 13.10
CA GLN A 51 15.32 -17.50 13.30
C GLN A 51 16.51 -17.20 12.38
N ARG A 52 16.29 -17.01 11.07
CA ARG A 52 17.35 -16.71 10.10
C ARG A 52 18.06 -15.38 10.37
N LYS A 53 17.33 -14.34 10.77
CA LYS A 53 17.88 -12.98 10.88
C LYS A 53 18.46 -12.67 12.26
N TRP A 54 17.86 -13.20 13.33
CA TRP A 54 18.25 -12.86 14.71
C TRP A 54 18.63 -14.09 15.54
N ASN A 55 18.70 -15.28 14.93
CA ASN A 55 19.00 -16.54 15.60
C ASN A 55 18.11 -16.81 16.84
N ALA A 56 16.88 -16.30 16.79
CA ALA A 56 15.93 -16.34 17.89
C ALA A 56 14.69 -17.16 17.52
N SER A 57 14.12 -17.83 18.52
CA SER A 57 12.88 -18.58 18.44
C SER A 57 11.75 -17.77 19.05
N ILE A 58 10.61 -17.72 18.37
CA ILE A 58 9.41 -17.05 18.86
C ILE A 58 8.20 -18.00 18.87
N SER A 59 7.31 -17.79 19.82
CA SER A 59 6.05 -18.51 19.89
C SER A 59 5.10 -18.11 18.75
N LYS A 60 4.23 -19.03 18.36
CA LYS A 60 3.18 -18.78 17.36
C LYS A 60 2.27 -17.61 17.78
N ALA A 61 1.97 -17.49 19.08
CA ALA A 61 1.18 -16.40 19.63
C ALA A 61 1.88 -15.05 19.49
N MET A 62 3.20 -14.97 19.71
CA MET A 62 3.97 -13.75 19.50
C MET A 62 3.99 -13.35 18.03
N ALA A 63 4.24 -14.30 17.12
CA ALA A 63 4.22 -14.07 15.68
C ALA A 63 2.84 -13.54 15.22
N CYS A 64 1.76 -14.14 15.73
CA CYS A 64 0.39 -13.70 15.42
C CYS A 64 0.12 -12.27 15.88
N ARG A 65 0.48 -11.92 17.13
CA ARG A 65 0.33 -10.56 17.66
C ARG A 65 1.14 -9.54 16.87
N ALA A 66 2.41 -9.84 16.59
CA ALA A 66 3.28 -8.97 15.80
C ALA A 66 2.74 -8.77 14.38
N ARG A 67 2.23 -9.83 13.74
CA ARG A 67 1.58 -9.76 12.43
C ARG A 67 0.34 -8.87 12.45
N LYS A 68 -0.54 -9.04 13.44
CA LYS A 68 -1.77 -8.26 13.58
C LYS A 68 -1.47 -6.76 13.69
N VAL A 69 -0.51 -6.39 14.55
CA VAL A 69 -0.10 -4.99 14.73
C VAL A 69 0.58 -4.43 13.47
N ALA A 70 1.45 -5.21 12.81
CA ALA A 70 2.06 -4.79 11.55
C ALA A 70 1.00 -4.55 10.46
N LYS A 71 -0.01 -5.45 10.37
CA LYS A 71 -1.13 -5.34 9.44
C LYS A 71 -1.94 -4.05 9.68
N SER A 72 -2.31 -3.76 10.92
CA SER A 72 -3.08 -2.56 11.25
C SER A 72 -2.33 -1.26 10.92
N TYR A 73 -1.00 -1.24 11.06
CA TYR A 73 -0.20 -0.08 10.64
C TYR A 73 -0.18 0.12 9.12
N VAL A 74 -0.14 -0.96 8.36
CA VAL A 74 -0.16 -0.91 6.89
C VAL A 74 -1.53 -0.42 6.42
N GLU A 75 -2.60 -1.03 6.92
CA GLU A 75 -3.98 -0.64 6.65
C GLU A 75 -4.28 0.81 7.03
N GLY A 76 -3.91 1.23 8.25
CA GLY A 76 -4.06 2.61 8.70
C GLY A 76 -3.31 3.60 7.81
N SER A 77 -2.09 3.25 7.36
CA SER A 77 -1.32 4.10 6.44
C SER A 77 -2.03 4.31 5.11
N PHE A 78 -2.66 3.29 4.54
CA PHE A 78 -3.41 3.43 3.30
C PHE A 78 -4.71 4.22 3.51
N LYS A 79 -5.42 3.99 4.63
CA LYS A 79 -6.62 4.76 4.99
C LYS A 79 -6.32 6.26 5.06
N GLU A 80 -5.20 6.65 5.68
CA GLU A 80 -4.79 8.06 5.72
C GLU A 80 -4.39 8.61 4.35
N GLN A 81 -3.83 7.78 3.45
CA GLN A 81 -3.53 8.19 2.07
C GLN A 81 -4.80 8.44 1.25
N PHE A 82 -5.80 7.56 1.32
CA PHE A 82 -7.05 7.72 0.60
C PHE A 82 -7.84 8.96 1.05
N LYS A 83 -7.73 9.37 2.32
CA LYS A 83 -8.30 10.65 2.78
C LYS A 83 -7.76 11.87 2.02
N ARG A 84 -6.57 11.77 1.45
CA ARG A 84 -5.90 12.85 0.71
C ARG A 84 -6.06 12.74 -0.80
N ILE A 85 -6.94 11.88 -1.29
CA ILE A 85 -7.10 11.66 -2.75
C ILE A 85 -7.55 12.93 -3.47
N TYR A 86 -8.39 13.75 -2.82
CA TYR A 86 -8.81 15.04 -3.36
C TYR A 86 -7.67 16.07 -3.32
N ASP A 87 -6.90 16.15 -2.24
CA ASP A 87 -5.68 16.99 -2.20
C ASP A 87 -4.76 16.65 -3.37
N TYR A 88 -4.54 15.36 -3.61
CA TYR A 88 -3.71 14.88 -4.71
C TYR A 88 -4.31 15.24 -6.08
N SER A 89 -5.62 15.06 -6.25
CA SER A 89 -6.34 15.48 -7.46
C SER A 89 -6.17 16.98 -7.74
N HIS A 90 -6.31 17.82 -6.71
CA HIS A 90 -6.12 19.26 -6.82
C HIS A 90 -4.67 19.61 -7.16
N GLU A 91 -3.70 18.93 -6.55
CA GLU A 91 -2.29 19.14 -6.82
C GLU A 91 -1.90 18.77 -8.26
N LEU A 92 -2.47 17.69 -8.81
CA LEU A 92 -2.28 17.31 -10.22
C LEU A 92 -2.78 18.39 -11.18
N ILE A 93 -3.96 18.96 -10.91
CA ILE A 93 -4.54 20.03 -11.73
C ILE A 93 -3.74 21.33 -11.57
N ARG A 94 -3.31 21.66 -10.35
CA ARG A 94 -2.51 22.85 -10.04
C ARG A 94 -1.17 22.82 -10.79
N SER A 95 -0.48 21.67 -10.76
CA SER A 95 0.82 21.49 -11.40
C SER A 95 0.72 21.29 -12.92
N ASN A 96 -0.43 20.82 -13.44
CA ASN A 96 -0.65 20.62 -14.87
C ASN A 96 -2.00 21.23 -15.31
N PRO A 97 -2.08 22.56 -15.48
CA PRO A 97 -3.30 23.24 -15.90
C PRO A 97 -3.89 22.65 -17.20
N GLY A 98 -5.23 22.56 -17.28
CA GLY A 98 -5.95 21.95 -18.41
C GLY A 98 -6.11 20.42 -18.35
N SER A 99 -5.42 19.77 -17.42
CA SER A 99 -5.56 18.33 -17.18
C SER A 99 -6.94 18.00 -16.61
N THR A 100 -7.43 16.80 -16.90
CA THR A 100 -8.70 16.27 -16.36
C THR A 100 -8.39 15.24 -15.29
N VAL A 101 -8.85 15.49 -14.08
CA VAL A 101 -8.83 14.51 -12.99
C VAL A 101 -10.26 14.36 -12.46
N LYS A 102 -10.73 13.12 -12.34
CA LYS A 102 -12.06 12.80 -11.81
C LYS A 102 -11.92 11.73 -10.75
N VAL A 103 -12.44 11.99 -9.56
CA VAL A 103 -12.46 11.03 -8.45
C VAL A 103 -13.90 10.71 -8.13
N LYS A 104 -14.24 9.42 -8.09
CA LYS A 104 -15.50 8.92 -7.57
C LYS A 104 -15.22 8.18 -6.27
N VAL A 105 -15.98 8.56 -5.26
CA VAL A 105 -16.00 7.94 -3.95
C VAL A 105 -17.43 7.50 -3.74
N ASP A 106 -17.62 6.29 -3.22
CA ASP A 106 -18.91 5.83 -2.76
C ASP A 106 -19.28 6.59 -1.49
N GLY A 107 -20.43 7.24 -1.54
CA GLY A 107 -21.09 7.77 -0.36
C GLY A 107 -22.53 7.33 -0.45
N ASN A 108 -23.09 6.84 0.65
CA ASN A 108 -24.49 7.17 0.91
C ASN A 108 -24.59 8.68 0.71
N GLU A 109 -25.35 9.13 -0.28
CA GLU A 109 -25.51 10.55 -0.59
C GLU A 109 -26.06 11.35 0.63
N ASP A 110 -26.53 10.63 1.66
CA ASP A 110 -27.10 11.12 2.92
C ASP A 110 -26.14 11.17 4.13
N CYS A 111 -24.84 10.90 3.99
CA CYS A 111 -23.93 11.07 5.13
C CYS A 111 -23.52 12.53 5.31
N ASP A 112 -24.47 13.32 5.82
CA ASP A 112 -24.22 14.62 6.44
C ASP A 112 -23.05 14.50 7.42
N ILE A 113 -21.99 15.26 7.15
CA ILE A 113 -20.78 15.33 7.97
C ILE A 113 -21.10 15.75 9.43
N ASN A 114 -22.31 16.25 9.66
CA ASN A 114 -22.83 16.76 10.93
C ASN A 114 -23.59 15.73 11.78
N VAL A 115 -23.73 14.45 11.37
CA VAL A 115 -24.37 13.44 12.24
C VAL A 115 -23.32 12.77 13.12
N GLU A 116 -23.35 13.09 14.41
CA GLU A 116 -22.65 12.32 15.45
C GLU A 116 -23.51 11.10 15.81
N GLY A 117 -23.12 9.93 15.27
CA GLY A 117 -23.79 8.67 15.54
C GLY A 117 -22.89 7.46 15.24
N PRO A 118 -23.20 6.27 15.79
CA PRO A 118 -22.31 5.10 15.78
C PRO A 118 -22.11 4.44 14.40
N SER A 119 -22.84 4.87 13.37
CA SER A 119 -22.75 4.34 11.99
C SER A 119 -22.26 5.39 10.98
N ARG A 120 -21.15 6.08 11.28
CA ARG A 120 -20.41 6.82 10.24
C ARG A 120 -19.75 5.82 9.28
N VAL A 121 -20.45 5.46 8.21
CA VAL A 121 -19.84 4.76 7.08
C VAL A 121 -18.88 5.75 6.44
N LEU A 122 -17.58 5.46 6.50
CA LEU A 122 -16.58 6.32 5.85
C LEU A 122 -16.74 6.17 4.33
N PRO A 123 -16.66 7.29 3.59
CA PRO A 123 -16.78 7.26 2.15
C PRO A 123 -15.65 6.39 1.56
N THR A 124 -16.00 5.50 0.65
CA THR A 124 -15.10 4.44 0.14
C THR A 124 -14.62 4.80 -1.25
N PHE A 125 -13.31 4.85 -1.47
CA PHE A 125 -12.75 5.11 -2.78
C PHE A 125 -13.23 4.07 -3.80
N GLN A 126 -13.76 4.53 -4.93
CA GLN A 126 -14.21 3.68 -6.03
C GLN A 126 -13.20 3.73 -7.17
N ARG A 127 -13.04 4.91 -7.78
CA ARG A 127 -12.20 5.07 -8.97
C ARG A 127 -11.66 6.48 -9.13
N MET A 128 -10.55 6.57 -9.84
CA MET A 128 -9.90 7.83 -10.21
C MET A 128 -9.46 7.78 -11.67
N TYR A 129 -9.86 8.76 -12.46
CA TYR A 129 -9.41 8.98 -13.83
C TYR A 129 -8.47 10.18 -13.89
N ILE A 130 -7.36 10.04 -14.62
CA ILE A 130 -6.36 11.10 -14.84
C ILE A 130 -6.01 11.15 -16.32
N CYS A 131 -6.09 12.34 -16.91
CA CYS A 131 -5.67 12.64 -18.27
C CYS A 131 -4.99 14.00 -18.30
N PHE A 132 -3.69 14.03 -18.57
CA PHE A 132 -2.94 15.28 -18.62
C PHE A 132 -3.20 16.03 -19.93
N GLN A 133 -3.25 17.37 -19.87
CA GLN A 133 -3.42 18.21 -21.07
C GLN A 133 -2.40 17.87 -22.15
N GLY A 134 -1.12 17.76 -21.77
CA GLY A 134 -0.05 17.45 -22.72
C GLY A 134 -0.23 16.08 -23.39
N CYS A 135 -0.73 15.08 -22.66
CA CYS A 135 -0.99 13.75 -23.22
C CYS A 135 -2.12 13.77 -24.27
N LYS A 136 -3.24 14.43 -23.99
CA LYS A 136 -4.35 14.53 -24.95
C LYS A 136 -3.97 15.35 -26.20
N GLU A 137 -3.19 16.43 -26.03
CA GLU A 137 -2.70 17.24 -27.15
C GLU A 137 -1.69 16.48 -28.00
N SER A 138 -0.78 15.74 -27.36
CA SER A 138 0.21 14.91 -28.06
C SER A 138 -0.46 13.81 -28.88
N PHE A 139 -1.56 13.24 -28.39
CA PHE A 139 -2.32 12.24 -29.14
C PHE A 139 -2.91 12.79 -30.46
N LEU A 140 -3.23 14.08 -30.54
CA LEU A 140 -3.71 14.70 -31.80
C LEU A 140 -2.65 14.69 -32.91
N LYS A 141 -1.39 14.46 -32.56
CA LYS A 141 -0.26 14.30 -33.50
C LYS A 141 0.15 12.84 -33.67
N CYS A 142 -0.47 11.92 -32.94
CA CYS A 142 -0.23 10.48 -33.03
C CYS A 142 -1.04 9.84 -34.15
N ARG A 143 -0.77 8.56 -34.41
CA ARG A 143 -1.61 7.72 -35.26
C ARG A 143 -3.00 7.58 -34.62
N PRO A 144 -4.08 7.52 -35.40
CA PRO A 144 -5.46 7.44 -34.88
C PRO A 144 -5.80 6.02 -34.39
N ILE A 145 -4.97 5.49 -33.49
CA ILE A 145 -5.08 4.16 -32.91
C ILE A 145 -4.87 4.29 -31.41
N ILE A 146 -5.77 3.69 -30.64
CA ILE A 146 -5.70 3.62 -29.19
C ILE A 146 -5.60 2.15 -28.79
N GLY A 147 -4.56 1.83 -28.04
CA GLY A 147 -4.44 0.59 -27.29
C GLY A 147 -4.97 0.78 -25.87
N LEU A 148 -5.60 -0.25 -25.33
CA LEU A 148 -6.02 -0.32 -23.94
C LEU A 148 -5.31 -1.49 -23.28
N ASP A 149 -4.70 -1.24 -22.14
CA ASP A 149 -4.09 -2.29 -21.32
C ASP A 149 -4.41 -2.03 -19.84
N GLY A 150 -4.36 -3.09 -19.04
CA GLY A 150 -4.66 -3.04 -17.62
C GLY A 150 -3.74 -3.96 -16.83
N CYS A 151 -3.38 -3.55 -15.61
CA CYS A 151 -2.68 -4.43 -14.70
C CYS A 151 -3.26 -4.38 -13.27
N PHE A 152 -3.17 -5.52 -12.59
CA PHE A 152 -3.63 -5.63 -11.21
C PHE A 152 -2.70 -4.89 -10.26
N LEU A 153 -3.28 -4.07 -9.38
CA LEU A 153 -2.53 -3.40 -8.32
C LEU A 153 -2.17 -4.40 -7.23
N LYS A 154 -0.87 -4.58 -7.02
CA LYS A 154 -0.33 -5.37 -5.91
C LYS A 154 -0.30 -4.48 -4.66
N GLY A 155 -1.36 -4.57 -3.87
CA GLY A 155 -1.50 -3.78 -2.64
C GLY A 155 -2.54 -4.39 -1.71
N TYR A 156 -2.69 -3.79 -0.53
CA TYR A 156 -3.63 -4.30 0.48
C TYR A 156 -5.09 -4.33 -0.01
N TYR A 157 -5.51 -3.31 -0.75
CA TYR A 157 -6.88 -3.16 -1.26
C TYR A 157 -7.06 -3.71 -2.69
N GLY A 158 -5.99 -4.19 -3.34
CA GLY A 158 -6.05 -4.64 -4.74
C GLY A 158 -6.46 -3.52 -5.70
N GLY A 159 -7.32 -3.87 -6.66
CA GLY A 159 -7.77 -2.98 -7.73
C GLY A 159 -7.02 -3.20 -9.04
N GLN A 160 -7.37 -2.40 -10.05
CA GLN A 160 -6.72 -2.42 -11.36
C GLN A 160 -6.36 -0.99 -11.77
N ILE A 161 -5.25 -0.86 -12.48
CA ILE A 161 -4.94 0.35 -13.23
C ILE A 161 -5.13 0.03 -14.71
N LEU A 162 -5.96 0.84 -15.37
CA LEU A 162 -6.19 0.81 -16.80
C LEU A 162 -5.44 1.99 -17.42
N ALA A 163 -4.82 1.78 -18.58
CA ALA A 163 -4.13 2.80 -19.33
C ALA A 163 -4.59 2.79 -20.79
N ALA A 164 -4.89 3.97 -21.33
CA ALA A 164 -5.03 4.17 -22.76
C ALA A 164 -3.71 4.68 -23.32
N VAL A 165 -3.21 4.03 -24.36
CA VAL A 165 -1.93 4.35 -25.00
C VAL A 165 -2.14 4.60 -26.50
N GLY A 166 -1.53 5.66 -27.01
CA GLY A 166 -1.43 5.94 -28.44
C GLY A 166 -0.10 5.45 -29.01
N ARG A 167 0.01 5.51 -30.34
CA ARG A 167 1.26 5.28 -31.06
C ARG A 167 1.67 6.55 -31.78
N ASP A 168 2.82 7.11 -31.41
CA ASP A 168 3.30 8.35 -32.02
C ASP A 168 3.85 8.11 -33.45
N PRO A 169 4.19 9.18 -34.20
CA PRO A 169 4.76 9.03 -35.55
C PRO A 169 6.10 8.28 -35.59
N ASN A 170 6.83 8.26 -34.47
CA ASN A 170 8.11 7.57 -34.29
C ASN A 170 7.94 6.13 -33.76
N GLU A 171 6.73 5.60 -33.80
CA GLU A 171 6.42 4.25 -33.31
C GLU A 171 6.80 4.05 -31.83
N GLN A 172 6.56 5.05 -30.99
CA GLN A 172 6.67 4.94 -29.53
C GLN A 172 5.29 4.92 -28.89
N MET A 173 5.21 4.29 -27.71
CA MET A 173 3.98 4.29 -26.92
C MET A 173 3.84 5.63 -26.19
N LEU A 174 2.69 6.28 -26.37
CA LEU A 174 2.35 7.51 -25.67
C LEU A 174 1.19 7.24 -24.70
N PRO A 175 1.38 7.32 -23.39
CA PRO A 175 0.27 7.30 -22.44
C PRO A 175 -0.67 8.49 -22.67
N ILE A 176 -1.95 8.22 -22.88
CA ILE A 176 -3.01 9.23 -23.10
C ILE A 176 -3.67 9.56 -21.77
N CYS A 177 -4.17 8.52 -21.09
CA CYS A 177 -4.83 8.64 -19.79
C CYS A 177 -4.71 7.31 -19.02
N PHE A 178 -4.99 7.38 -17.73
CA PHE A 178 -5.04 6.20 -16.88
C PHE A 178 -6.17 6.32 -15.87
N ALA A 179 -6.71 5.17 -15.48
CA ALA A 179 -7.76 5.06 -14.49
C ALA A 179 -7.39 4.00 -13.45
N VAL A 180 -7.49 4.37 -12.17
CA VAL A 180 -7.52 3.39 -11.08
C VAL A 180 -8.98 3.03 -10.87
N VAL A 181 -9.30 1.75 -11.00
CA VAL A 181 -10.66 1.22 -10.92
C VAL A 181 -10.72 0.07 -9.92
N GLU A 182 -11.93 -0.23 -9.50
CA GLU A 182 -12.27 -1.45 -8.78
C GLU A 182 -11.86 -2.68 -9.61
N GLY A 183 -11.44 -3.76 -8.94
CA GLY A 183 -11.12 -4.99 -9.68
C GLY A 183 -12.37 -5.59 -10.34
N GLU A 184 -12.19 -6.34 -11.43
CA GLU A 184 -13.26 -7.10 -12.10
C GLU A 184 -14.05 -7.94 -11.08
N THR A 185 -15.26 -7.52 -10.76
CA THR A 185 -16.27 -8.40 -10.19
C THR A 185 -16.84 -9.21 -11.36
N LYS A 186 -16.64 -10.52 -11.34
CA LYS A 186 -17.52 -11.41 -12.10
C LYS A 186 -18.92 -11.21 -11.53
N GLU A 187 -19.83 -10.68 -12.33
CA GLU A 187 -21.26 -10.84 -12.06
C GLU A 187 -21.61 -12.33 -11.94
#